data_AF-A0A7C6XQT4-F1
#
_entry.id   AF-A0A7C6XQT4-F1
#
_cell.length_a   1.000
_cell.length_b   1.000
_cell.length_c   1.000
_cell.angle_alpha   90.00
_cell.angle_beta   90.00
_cell.angle_gamma   90.00
#
_symmetry.space_group_name_H-M   'P 1'
#
loop_
_entity.id
_entity.type
_entity.pdbx_description
1 polymer ?
#
loop_
_entity_poly.entity_id
_entity_poly.type
_entity_poly.pdbx_seq_one_letter_code
_entity_poly.pdbx_strand_id
1 'polypeptide(L)'
;VKKVVPALIQHGHYEHPWLGVTTLDLAAPLAEAMDLASDQRGLLVVDVEAEGPASLAGLRPSRKSVQIDGERVSVGGDVVLAIDGHPMKTFDDLVAYLLRHGQVGQEVQLSVLRDGELIEVTLTLAPRPRSTP
;
A
#
# COMPACT_ATOMS: atom_id res chain seq x y z
N VAL A 1 22.84 -17.02 16.90
CA VAL A 1 23.91 -16.56 15.98
C VAL A 1 23.35 -15.42 15.15
N LYS A 2 23.85 -14.19 15.36
CA LYS A 2 23.40 -12.94 14.72
C LYS A 2 23.80 -12.94 13.24
N LYS A 3 22.85 -12.82 12.31
CA LYS A 3 23.15 -12.48 10.92
C LYS A 3 23.06 -10.97 10.78
N VAL A 4 24.21 -10.30 10.88
CA VAL A 4 24.39 -8.93 10.41
C VAL A 4 24.79 -9.07 8.94
N VAL A 5 23.94 -8.65 8.00
CA VAL A 5 24.33 -8.57 6.59
C VAL A 5 24.70 -7.11 6.31
N PRO A 6 25.96 -6.80 6.00
CA PRO A 6 26.38 -5.44 5.70
C PRO A 6 26.04 -5.12 4.25
N ALA A 7 24.91 -4.46 4.01
CA ALA A 7 24.58 -3.84 2.72
C ALA A 7 24.79 -2.32 2.76
N LEU A 8 25.80 -1.85 3.50
CA LEU A 8 26.04 -0.41 3.72
C LEU A 8 27.32 0.15 3.09
N ILE A 9 28.10 -0.65 2.34
CA ILE A 9 29.41 -0.16 1.87
C ILE A 9 29.68 -0.63 0.45
N GLN A 10 29.09 0.05 -0.54
CA GLN A 10 29.79 0.30 -1.82
C GLN A 10 29.15 1.37 -2.71
N HIS A 11 27.88 1.74 -2.51
CA HIS A 11 27.27 2.93 -3.11
C HIS A 11 26.35 3.60 -2.08
N GLY A 12 26.69 4.81 -1.64
CA GLY A 12 26.19 5.44 -0.41
C GLY A 12 24.72 5.86 -0.34
N HIS A 13 23.81 5.26 -1.11
CA HIS A 13 22.37 5.51 -1.02
C HIS A 13 21.59 4.22 -1.33
N TYR A 14 20.88 3.66 -0.34
CA TYR A 14 19.88 2.63 -0.57
C TYR A 14 18.57 3.35 -0.95
N GLU A 15 18.17 3.26 -2.21
CA GLU A 15 16.90 3.82 -2.66
C GLU A 15 15.75 2.95 -2.16
N HIS A 16 14.90 3.52 -1.30
CA HIS A 16 13.77 2.80 -0.74
C HIS A 16 12.68 2.64 -1.81
N PRO A 17 12.30 1.41 -2.17
CA PRO A 17 11.21 1.17 -3.10
C PRO A 17 9.90 1.71 -2.52
N TRP A 18 9.09 2.32 -3.37
CA TRP A 18 7.91 3.07 -2.96
C TRP A 18 6.79 2.97 -4.00
N LEU A 19 5.57 2.81 -3.52
CA LEU A 19 4.36 2.70 -4.35
C LEU A 19 3.69 4.06 -4.59
N GLY A 20 3.92 5.06 -3.75
CA GLY A 20 3.17 6.33 -3.85
C GLY A 20 1.75 6.26 -3.32
N VAL A 21 1.53 5.53 -2.22
CA VAL A 21 0.23 5.47 -1.53
C VAL A 21 0.37 5.86 -0.06
N THR A 22 -0.69 6.44 0.48
CA THR A 22 -0.97 6.47 1.92
C THR A 22 -2.06 5.45 2.21
N THR A 23 -1.81 4.57 3.18
CA THR A 23 -2.74 3.49 3.50
C THR A 23 -3.19 3.51 4.94
N LEU A 24 -4.36 2.93 5.20
CA LEU A 24 -4.83 2.58 6.54
C LEU A 24 -5.08 1.07 6.61
N ASP A 25 -4.79 0.47 7.75
CA ASP A 25 -5.14 -0.93 8.00
C ASP A 25 -6.66 -1.07 8.05
N LEU A 26 -7.19 -2.04 7.29
CA LEU A 26 -8.62 -2.30 7.25
C LEU A 26 -9.05 -3.08 8.51
N ALA A 27 -9.40 -2.33 9.55
CA ALA A 27 -10.02 -2.86 10.77
C ALA A 27 -11.51 -3.16 10.56
N ALA A 28 -12.11 -3.97 11.44
CA ALA A 28 -13.50 -4.43 11.31
C ALA A 28 -14.54 -3.29 11.13
N PRO A 29 -14.53 -2.20 11.94
CA PRO A 29 -15.48 -1.10 11.74
C PRO A 29 -15.31 -0.39 10.38
N LEU A 30 -14.08 -0.33 9.88
CA LEU A 30 -13.79 0.26 8.57
C LEU A 30 -14.24 -0.65 7.43
N ALA A 31 -14.03 -1.96 7.55
CA ALA A 31 -14.52 -2.95 6.60
C ALA A 31 -16.05 -2.89 6.47
N GLU A 32 -16.76 -2.84 7.60
CA GLU A 32 -18.21 -2.70 7.62
C GLU A 32 -18.67 -1.37 6.98
N ALA A 33 -17.97 -0.27 7.25
CA ALA A 33 -18.25 1.03 6.61
C ALA A 33 -17.96 1.06 5.09
N MET A 34 -17.24 0.07 4.57
CA MET A 34 -16.98 -0.15 3.15
C MET A 34 -17.90 -1.23 2.55
N ASP A 35 -18.93 -1.67 3.27
CA ASP A 35 -19.84 -2.77 2.89
C ASP A 35 -19.12 -4.12 2.68
N LEU A 36 -18.02 -4.35 3.41
CA LEU A 36 -17.23 -5.58 3.36
C LEU A 36 -17.50 -6.46 4.59
N ALA A 37 -17.08 -7.72 4.53
CA ALA A 37 -17.14 -8.62 5.68
C ALA A 37 -16.25 -8.07 6.83
N SER A 38 -16.70 -8.20 8.08
CA SER A 38 -15.99 -7.66 9.26
C SER A 38 -14.63 -8.33 9.52
N ASP A 39 -14.42 -9.53 8.99
CA ASP A 39 -13.15 -10.25 8.99
C ASP A 39 -12.26 -9.95 7.78
N GLN A 40 -12.73 -9.12 6.83
CA GLN A 40 -11.91 -8.65 5.71
C GLN A 40 -10.71 -7.87 6.24
N ARG A 41 -9.54 -8.16 5.66
CA ARG A 41 -8.26 -7.48 5.95
C ARG A 41 -7.67 -6.96 4.65
N GLY A 42 -6.78 -5.99 4.77
CA GLY A 42 -6.21 -5.29 3.62
C GLY A 42 -5.70 -3.93 4.00
N LEU A 43 -5.14 -3.24 3.02
CA LEU A 43 -4.67 -1.86 3.15
C LEU A 43 -5.59 -0.96 2.34
N LEU A 44 -6.42 -0.19 3.02
CA LEU A 44 -7.24 0.82 2.38
C LEU A 44 -6.33 1.92 1.82
N VAL A 45 -6.43 2.19 0.53
CA VAL A 45 -5.74 3.32 -0.11
C VAL A 45 -6.49 4.60 0.26
N VAL A 46 -5.92 5.35 1.19
CA VAL A 46 -6.49 6.62 1.66
C VAL A 46 -6.16 7.73 0.68
N ASP A 47 -4.89 7.78 0.24
CA ASP A 47 -4.41 8.78 -0.70
C ASP A 47 -3.40 8.16 -1.67
N VAL A 48 -3.26 8.80 -2.84
CA VAL A 48 -2.34 8.40 -3.89
C VAL A 48 -1.53 9.62 -4.30
N GLU A 49 -0.21 9.52 -4.20
CA GLU A 49 0.69 10.60 -4.56
C GLU A 49 0.54 10.95 -6.05
N ALA A 50 0.37 12.24 -6.34
CA ALA A 50 0.22 12.72 -7.70
C ALA A 50 1.48 12.38 -8.52
N GLU A 51 1.28 11.87 -9.73
CA GLU A 51 2.37 11.42 -10.63
C GLU A 51 3.25 10.30 -10.05
N GLY A 52 2.88 9.75 -8.89
CA GLY A 52 3.56 8.60 -8.28
C GLY A 52 3.18 7.27 -8.93
N PRO A 53 3.89 6.18 -8.59
CA PRO A 53 3.67 4.86 -9.21
C PRO A 53 2.23 4.36 -9.14
N ALA A 54 1.59 4.52 -7.99
CA ALA A 54 0.20 4.15 -7.77
C ALA A 54 -0.79 4.96 -8.62
N SER A 55 -0.51 6.25 -8.81
CA SER A 55 -1.30 7.11 -9.69
C SER A 55 -1.20 6.64 -11.14
N LEU A 56 0.02 6.37 -11.61
CA LEU A 56 0.30 5.88 -12.96
C LEU A 56 -0.29 4.48 -13.21
N ALA A 57 -0.31 3.62 -12.18
CA ALA A 57 -0.95 2.31 -12.22
C ALA A 57 -2.49 2.38 -12.13
N GLY A 58 -3.06 3.57 -11.88
CA GLY A 58 -4.51 3.77 -11.82
C GLY A 58 -5.16 3.28 -10.53
N LEU A 59 -4.42 3.25 -9.41
CA LEU A 59 -5.00 3.06 -8.09
C LEU A 59 -5.90 4.25 -7.72
N ARG A 60 -6.99 3.96 -7.01
CA ARG A 60 -8.02 4.94 -6.64
C ARG A 60 -7.93 5.23 -5.14
N PRO A 61 -7.71 6.50 -4.74
CA PRO A 61 -7.75 6.89 -3.34
C PRO A 61 -9.19 6.87 -2.81
N SER A 62 -9.31 6.85 -1.48
CA SER A 62 -10.58 7.05 -0.79
C SER A 62 -11.19 8.40 -1.16
N ARG A 63 -12.50 8.44 -1.43
CA ARG A 63 -13.20 9.67 -1.87
C ARG A 63 -14.34 10.10 -0.95
N LYS A 64 -14.78 9.23 -0.06
CA LYS A 64 -15.88 9.50 0.87
C LYS A 64 -15.30 9.67 2.26
N SER A 65 -15.97 10.45 3.09
CA SER A 65 -15.61 10.61 4.50
C SER A 65 -16.85 10.31 5.34
N VAL A 66 -16.72 9.35 6.25
CA VAL A 66 -17.79 8.87 7.15
C VAL A 66 -17.35 9.04 8.61
N GLN A 67 -18.30 9.01 9.53
CA GLN A 67 -17.98 8.98 10.96
C GLN A 67 -18.02 7.55 11.48
N ILE A 68 -16.93 7.11 12.10
CA ILE A 68 -16.80 5.82 12.78
C ILE A 68 -16.30 6.15 14.19
N ASP A 69 -17.02 5.71 15.22
CA ASP A 69 -16.68 5.96 16.64
C ASP A 69 -16.45 7.45 16.99
N GLY A 70 -17.11 8.37 16.28
CA GLY A 70 -16.99 9.82 16.47
C GLY A 70 -15.78 10.45 15.74
N GLU A 71 -14.97 9.65 15.06
CA GLU A 71 -13.86 10.11 14.23
C GLU A 71 -14.25 10.13 12.75
N ARG A 72 -13.74 11.13 12.01
CA ARG A 72 -13.94 11.20 10.56
C ARG A 72 -12.89 10.34 9.87
N VAL A 73 -13.35 9.31 9.17
CA VAL A 73 -12.50 8.36 8.45
C VAL A 73 -12.79 8.42 6.95
N SER A 74 -11.75 8.36 6.13
CA SER A 74 -11.87 8.27 4.67
C SER A 74 -12.18 6.84 4.25
N VAL A 75 -13.16 6.66 3.36
CA VAL A 75 -13.63 5.36 2.86
C VAL A 75 -13.86 5.36 1.35
N GLY A 76 -13.99 4.15 0.79
CA GLY A 76 -14.10 3.89 -0.64
C GLY A 76 -12.75 3.81 -1.33
N GLY A 77 -12.74 3.75 -2.66
CA GLY A 77 -11.50 3.56 -3.42
C GLY A 77 -11.04 2.11 -3.37
N ASP A 78 -9.73 1.92 -3.35
CA ASP A 78 -9.09 0.62 -3.46
C ASP A 78 -8.64 0.06 -2.10
N VAL A 79 -8.79 -1.25 -1.91
CA VAL A 79 -8.16 -1.98 -0.79
C VAL A 79 -7.14 -2.96 -1.36
N VAL A 80 -5.87 -2.78 -1.04
CA VAL A 80 -4.81 -3.74 -1.42
C VAL A 80 -4.90 -4.97 -0.53
N LEU A 81 -5.07 -6.14 -1.15
CA LEU A 81 -5.16 -7.43 -0.47
C LEU A 81 -3.85 -8.21 -0.56
N ALA A 82 -3.11 -8.08 -1.67
CA ALA A 82 -1.84 -8.78 -1.86
C ALA A 82 -0.90 -8.03 -2.82
N ILE A 83 0.40 -8.33 -2.71
CA ILE A 83 1.43 -7.93 -3.68
C ILE A 83 2.21 -9.17 -4.12
N ASP A 84 2.22 -9.48 -5.40
CA ASP A 84 2.79 -10.71 -5.98
C ASP A 84 2.33 -11.97 -5.21
N GLY A 85 1.04 -12.02 -4.86
CA GLY A 85 0.46 -13.11 -4.07
C GLY A 85 0.82 -13.12 -2.58
N HIS A 86 1.64 -12.18 -2.09
CA HIS A 86 1.92 -12.03 -0.65
C HIS A 86 0.76 -11.27 0.02
N PRO A 87 0.04 -11.86 0.98
CA PRO A 87 -1.09 -11.20 1.62
C PRO A 87 -0.65 -9.95 2.39
N MET A 88 -1.35 -8.84 2.18
CA MET A 88 -1.16 -7.57 2.88
C MET A 88 -2.31 -7.40 3.88
N LYS A 89 -2.06 -7.61 5.18
CA LYS A 89 -3.09 -7.47 6.21
C LYS A 89 -2.92 -6.20 7.02
N THR A 90 -1.67 -5.79 7.23
CA THR A 90 -1.29 -4.58 7.96
C THR A 90 -0.22 -3.79 7.23
N PHE A 91 -0.07 -2.52 7.59
CA PHE A 91 0.97 -1.65 7.04
C PHE A 91 2.37 -2.24 7.24
N ASP A 92 2.59 -2.94 8.35
CA ASP A 92 3.85 -3.65 8.61
C ASP A 92 4.12 -4.74 7.57
N ASP A 93 3.10 -5.44 7.05
CA ASP A 93 3.28 -6.42 5.98
C ASP A 93 3.78 -5.75 4.70
N LEU A 94 3.25 -4.58 4.34
CA LEU A 94 3.69 -3.80 3.19
C LEU A 94 5.15 -3.36 3.34
N VAL A 95 5.49 -2.78 4.48
CA VAL A 95 6.87 -2.37 4.77
C VAL A 95 7.81 -3.56 4.71
N ALA A 96 7.40 -4.69 5.29
CA ALA A 96 8.20 -5.88 5.35
C ALA A 96 8.36 -6.56 3.98
N TYR A 97 7.33 -6.52 3.13
CA TYR A 97 7.41 -6.95 1.73
C TYR A 97 8.40 -6.05 0.96
N LEU A 98 8.26 -4.73 1.05
CA LEU A 98 9.14 -3.79 0.34
C LEU A 98 10.60 -3.93 0.74
N LEU A 99 10.89 -4.14 2.03
CA LEU A 99 12.26 -4.33 2.51
C LEU A 99 12.89 -5.66 2.08
N ARG A 100 12.08 -6.72 1.89
CA ARG A 100 12.58 -8.06 1.57
C ARG A 100 12.58 -8.37 0.08
N HIS A 101 11.63 -7.82 -0.65
CA HIS A 101 11.34 -8.18 -2.03
C HIS A 101 11.35 -6.99 -2.98
N GLY A 102 11.07 -5.78 -2.49
CA GLY A 102 10.95 -4.59 -3.33
C GLY A 102 12.30 -4.09 -3.86
N GLN A 103 12.32 -3.77 -5.15
CA GLN A 103 13.45 -3.12 -5.81
C GLN A 103 12.93 -1.96 -6.67
N VAL A 104 13.69 -0.87 -6.74
CA VAL A 104 13.36 0.24 -7.63
C VAL A 104 13.39 -0.23 -9.08
N GLY A 105 12.36 0.13 -9.86
CA GLY A 105 12.15 -0.31 -11.23
C GLY A 105 11.50 -1.69 -11.37
N GLN A 106 11.26 -2.40 -10.27
CA GLN A 106 10.59 -3.70 -10.30
C GLN A 106 9.09 -3.51 -10.56
N GLU A 107 8.56 -4.33 -11.46
CA GLU A 107 7.12 -4.48 -11.64
C GLU A 107 6.55 -5.46 -10.61
N VAL A 108 5.46 -5.07 -9.95
CA VAL A 108 4.73 -5.86 -8.97
C VAL A 108 3.25 -5.90 -9.34
N GLN A 109 2.60 -7.02 -9.04
CA GLN A 109 1.17 -7.22 -9.25
C GLN A 109 0.42 -7.05 -7.93
N LEU A 110 -0.51 -6.09 -7.89
CA LEU A 110 -1.37 -5.80 -6.76
C LEU A 110 -2.73 -6.46 -6.96
N SER A 111 -3.12 -7.35 -6.05
CA SER A 111 -4.51 -7.80 -5.96
C SER A 111 -5.28 -6.79 -5.12
N VAL A 112 -6.27 -6.14 -5.71
CA VAL A 112 -7.00 -5.02 -5.13
C VAL A 112 -8.49 -5.31 -5.13
N LEU A 113 -9.18 -4.96 -4.04
CA LEU A 113 -10.64 -4.92 -4.00
C LEU A 113 -11.09 -3.50 -4.36
N ARG A 114 -11.89 -3.38 -5.42
CA ARG A 114 -12.44 -2.11 -5.91
C ARG A 114 -13.92 -2.29 -6.17
N ASP A 115 -14.75 -1.47 -5.54
CA ASP A 115 -16.22 -1.52 -5.70
C ASP A 115 -16.81 -2.94 -5.46
N GLY A 116 -16.18 -3.73 -4.58
CA GLY A 116 -16.58 -5.10 -4.25
C GLY A 116 -16.01 -6.19 -5.16
N GLU A 117 -15.29 -5.82 -6.23
CA GLU A 117 -14.68 -6.76 -7.18
C GLU A 117 -13.17 -6.86 -6.99
N LEU A 118 -12.63 -8.07 -7.16
CA LEU A 118 -11.19 -8.31 -7.15
C LEU A 118 -10.63 -7.97 -8.52
N ILE A 119 -9.66 -7.05 -8.55
CA ILE A 119 -8.94 -6.62 -9.74
C ILE A 119 -7.43 -6.77 -9.54
N GLU A 120 -6.72 -7.02 -10.63
CA GLU A 120 -5.25 -7.03 -10.63
C GLU A 120 -4.73 -5.72 -11.22
N VAL A 121 -3.81 -5.08 -10.51
CA VAL A 121 -3.19 -3.81 -10.90
C VAL A 121 -1.68 -4.00 -10.95
N THR A 122 -1.09 -3.81 -12.12
CA THR A 122 0.36 -3.86 -12.30
C THR A 122 0.96 -2.48 -12.02
N LEU A 123 2.00 -2.44 -11.18
CA LEU A 123 2.67 -1.20 -10.77
C LEU A 123 4.19 -1.38 -10.84
N THR A 124 4.92 -0.34 -11.27
CA THR A 124 6.38 -0.31 -11.23
C THR A 124 6.86 0.49 -10.03
N LEU A 125 7.60 -0.13 -9.10
CA LEU A 125 8.13 0.54 -7.92
C LEU A 125 9.13 1.63 -8.32
N ALA A 126 9.01 2.81 -7.70
CA ALA A 126 9.92 3.93 -7.94
C ALA A 126 10.70 4.28 -6.66
N PRO A 127 11.81 5.03 -6.76
CA PRO A 127 12.47 5.52 -5.55
C PRO A 127 11.56 6.55 -4.89
N ARG A 128 11.43 6.48 -3.56
CA ARG A 128 10.67 7.50 -2.82
C ARG A 128 11.28 8.89 -3.08
N PRO A 129 10.47 9.89 -3.52
CA PRO A 129 10.96 11.25 -3.69
C PRO A 129 11.60 11.75 -2.40
N ARG A 130 12.79 12.35 -2.51
CA ARG A 130 13.35 13.11 -1.40
C ARG A 130 12.50 14.36 -1.28
N SER A 131 11.84 14.54 -0.14
CA SER A 131 11.22 15.82 0.20
C SER A 131 12.32 16.88 0.21
N THR A 132 12.45 17.62 -0.87
CA THR A 132 13.33 18.78 -0.93
C THR A 132 12.74 19.84 0.01
N PRO A 133 13.49 20.35 1.00
CA PRO A 133 13.02 21.38 1.92
C PRO A 133 12.76 22.72 1.22
#